data_AF-A0A7V9P662-F1
#
_entry.id   AF-A0A7V9P662-F1
#
_cell.length_a   1.000
_cell.length_b   1.000
_cell.length_c   1.000
_cell.angle_alpha   90.00
_cell.angle_beta   90.00
_cell.angle_gamma   90.00
#
_symmetry.space_group_name_H-M   'P 1'
#
loop_
_entity.id
_entity.type
_entity.pdbx_description
1 polymer ?
#
loop_
_entity_poly.entity_id
_entity_poly.type
_entity_poly.pdbx_seq_one_letter_code
_entity_poly.pdbx_strand_id
1 'polypeptide(L)' 'MGEICFGPSRLPSRESPEAAVEILVGHGYTACEVDFEGGFWMKDEYRWATRLGEVAREAGIA' A
#
# COMPACT_ATOMS: atom_id res chain seq x y z
N MET A 1 24.29 -3.47 4.01
CA MET A 1 23.63 -2.67 2.95
C MET A 1 22.14 -2.93 3.06
N GLY A 2 21.30 -1.89 3.04
CA GLY A 2 19.85 -2.06 3.12
C GLY A 2 19.30 -2.68 1.83
N GLU A 3 18.15 -3.35 1.92
CA GLU A 3 17.41 -3.84 0.75
C GLU A 3 16.89 -2.64 -0.08
N ILE A 4 16.89 -2.76 -1.40
CA ILE A 4 16.34 -1.74 -2.28
C ILE A 4 14.84 -1.99 -2.40
N CYS A 5 14.04 -1.05 -1.89
CA CYS A 5 12.59 -1.04 -2.06
C CYS A 5 12.22 -0.31 -3.36
N PHE A 6 11.42 -0.92 -4.22
CA PHE A 6 11.01 -0.36 -5.52
C PHE A 6 9.49 -0.41 -5.67
N GLY A 7 8.92 0.70 -6.13
CA GLY A 7 7.48 0.91 -6.09
C GLY A 7 6.99 2.12 -6.88
N PRO A 8 5.67 2.19 -7.14
CA PRO A 8 5.04 3.38 -7.70
C PRO A 8 4.99 4.54 -6.68
N SER A 9 4.92 5.77 -7.19
CA SER A 9 4.80 7.01 -6.39
C SER A 9 3.38 7.27 -5.86
N ARG A 10 2.54 6.23 -5.79
CA ARG A 10 1.19 6.27 -5.23
C ARG A 10 0.66 4.87 -4.94
N LEU A 11 -0.34 4.80 -4.07
CA LEU A 11 -1.06 3.57 -3.82
C LEU A 11 -1.91 3.21 -5.06
N PRO A 12 -1.80 1.99 -5.60
CA PRO A 12 -2.40 1.65 -6.90
C PRO A 12 -3.93 1.51 -6.88
N SER A 13 -4.53 1.24 -5.71
CA SER A 13 -5.99 1.22 -5.53
C SER A 13 -6.37 1.81 -4.17
N ARG A 14 -7.54 2.45 -4.13
CA ARG A 14 -8.17 2.98 -2.91
C ARG A 14 -9.47 2.25 -2.56
N GLU A 15 -9.85 1.23 -3.33
CA GLU A 15 -11.07 0.44 -3.12
C GLU A 15 -10.98 -0.40 -1.84
N SER A 16 -9.83 -1.04 -1.61
CA SER A 16 -9.52 -1.76 -0.38
C SER A 16 -7.99 -1.90 -0.19
N PRO A 17 -7.51 -2.08 1.06
CA PRO A 17 -6.10 -2.37 1.33
C PRO A 17 -5.60 -3.63 0.61
N GLU A 18 -6.43 -4.69 0.57
CA GLU A 18 -6.12 -5.95 -0.10
C GLU A 18 -5.89 -5.75 -1.60
N ALA A 19 -6.79 -5.03 -2.28
CA ALA A 19 -6.68 -4.79 -3.71
C ALA A 19 -5.40 -4.01 -4.04
N ALA A 20 -5.01 -3.05 -3.20
CA ALA A 20 -3.77 -2.32 -3.39
C ALA A 20 -2.54 -3.23 -3.32
N VAL A 21 -2.46 -4.09 -2.30
CA VAL A 21 -1.33 -5.02 -2.11
C VAL A 21 -1.29 -6.10 -3.20
N GLU A 22 -2.44 -6.64 -3.61
CA GLU A 22 -2.51 -7.61 -4.71
C GLU A 22 -1.93 -7.04 -6.02
N ILE A 23 -2.21 -5.77 -6.33
CA ILE A 23 -1.62 -5.11 -7.50
C ILE A 23 -0.10 -4.97 -7.34
N LEU A 24 0.39 -4.54 -6.16
CA LEU A 24 1.83 -4.38 -5.93
C LEU A 24 2.59 -5.71 -6.12
N VAL A 25 2.07 -6.79 -5.51
CA VAL A 25 2.65 -8.13 -5.62
C VAL A 25 2.56 -8.63 -7.06
N GLY A 26 1.41 -8.47 -7.72
CA GLY A 26 1.22 -8.89 -9.12
C GLY A 26 2.18 -8.23 -10.11
N HIS A 27 2.64 -7.01 -9.81
CA HIS A 27 3.63 -6.28 -10.59
C HIS A 27 5.08 -6.47 -10.11
N GLY A 28 5.32 -7.22 -9.04
CA GLY A 28 6.66 -7.46 -8.50
C GLY A 28 7.28 -6.26 -7.78
N TYR A 29 6.47 -5.33 -7.27
CA TYR A 29 6.93 -4.23 -6.45
C TYR A 29 7.20 -4.69 -5.01
N THR A 30 8.11 -3.99 -4.34
CA THR A 30 8.47 -4.22 -2.92
C THR A 30 8.11 -3.06 -2.02
N ALA A 31 7.59 -1.95 -2.57
CA ALA A 31 7.08 -0.80 -1.83
C ALA A 31 6.07 -0.01 -2.65
N CYS A 32 5.46 1.00 -2.04
CA CYS A 32 4.80 2.10 -2.74
C CYS A 32 4.77 3.37 -1.89
N GLU A 33 4.65 4.54 -2.52
CA GLU A 33 4.33 5.76 -1.77
C GLU A 33 2.83 5.85 -1.49
N VAL A 34 2.46 6.41 -0.33
CA VAL A 34 1.07 6.70 0.03
C VAL A 34 0.80 8.18 -0.17
N ASP A 35 -0.02 8.52 -1.16
CA ASP A 35 -0.39 9.90 -1.48
C ASP A 35 -1.79 10.27 -0.95
N PHE A 36 -1.99 11.56 -0.72
CA PHE A 36 -3.28 12.16 -0.38
C PHE A 36 -3.69 13.26 -1.37
N GLU A 37 -3.15 13.22 -2.60
CA GLU A 37 -3.37 14.26 -3.62
C GLU A 37 -4.85 14.38 -4.02
N GLY A 38 -5.62 13.30 -3.87
CA GLY A 38 -7.08 13.25 -4.07
C GLY A 38 -7.93 13.45 -2.82
N GLY A 39 -7.33 13.93 -1.72
CA GLY A 39 -7.97 14.07 -0.40
C GLY A 39 -7.66 12.93 0.57
N PHE A 40 -8.08 13.08 1.83
CA PHE A 40 -7.88 12.05 2.85
C PHE A 40 -8.91 10.92 2.64
N TRP A 41 -8.51 9.88 1.93
CA TRP A 41 -9.34 8.72 1.55
C TRP A 41 -9.21 7.55 2.53
N MET A 42 -8.19 7.56 3.40
CA MET A 42 -8.06 6.66 4.56
C MET A 42 -9.07 7.00 5.67
N LYS A 43 -10.33 7.25 5.29
CA LYS A 43 -11.43 7.50 6.21
C LYS A 43 -12.16 6.19 6.42
N ASP A 44 -12.39 5.87 7.69
CA ASP A 44 -13.70 5.41 8.14
C ASP A 44 -13.66 5.44 9.67
N GLU A 45 -12.94 4.52 10.31
CA GLU A 45 -12.83 4.42 11.77
C GLU A 45 -11.48 3.74 12.11
N TYR A 46 -10.36 4.35 11.69
CA TYR A 46 -8.97 3.85 11.87
C TYR A 46 -8.61 2.50 11.24
N ARG A 47 -9.55 1.70 10.74
CA ARG A 47 -9.27 0.33 10.27
C ARG A 47 -8.55 0.26 8.94
N TRP A 48 -8.76 1.21 8.02
CA TRP A 48 -8.19 1.11 6.68
C TRP A 48 -6.65 1.11 6.72
N ALA A 49 -6.04 2.07 7.42
CA ALA A 49 -4.58 2.17 7.53
C ALA A 49 -3.96 1.02 8.32
N THR A 50 -4.60 0.61 9.42
CA THR A 50 -4.18 -0.58 10.17
C THR A 50 -4.19 -1.82 9.28
N ARG A 51 -5.29 -2.01 8.53
CA ARG A 51 -5.43 -3.16 7.64
C ARG A 51 -4.39 -3.14 6.53
N LEU A 52 -4.12 -1.98 5.92
CA LEU A 52 -3.04 -1.84 4.93
C LEU A 52 -1.69 -2.27 5.52
N GLY A 53 -1.35 -1.81 6.73
CA GLY A 53 -0.10 -2.20 7.38
C GLY A 53 -0.01 -3.70 7.66
N GLU A 54 -1.11 -4.34 8.06
CA GLU A 54 -1.17 -5.79 8.26
C GLU A 54 -0.90 -6.54 6.95
N VAL A 55 -1.68 -6.24 5.90
CA VAL A 55 -1.59 -6.98 4.63
C VAL A 55 -0.29 -6.70 3.88
N ALA A 56 0.25 -5.47 3.95
CA ALA A 56 1.53 -5.12 3.35
C ALA A 56 2.67 -5.89 4.03
N ARG A 57 2.67 -5.97 5.36
CA ARG A 57 3.65 -6.74 6.13
C ARG A 57 3.58 -8.23 5.81
N GLU A 58 2.38 -8.79 5.69
CA GLU A 58 2.20 -10.20 5.32
C GLU A 58 2.72 -10.49 3.90
N ALA A 59 2.61 -9.52 2.99
CA ALA A 59 3.07 -9.62 1.61
C ALA A 59 4.54 -9.20 1.38
N GLY A 60 5.24 -8.70 2.40
CA GLY A 60 6.62 -8.19 2.27
C GLY A 60 6.72 -6.86 1.50
N ILE A 61 5.67 -6.05 1.53
CA ILE A 61 5.64 -4.69 0.98
C ILE A 61 6.05 -3.69 2.06
N ALA A 62 7.01 -2.83 1.75
CA ALA A 62 7.48 -1.73 2.60
C ALA A 62 6.68 -0.43 2.41
#